data_AF-A0A960UUH2-F1
#
_entry.id   AF-A0A960UUH2-F1
#
_cell.length_a   1.000
_cell.length_b   1.000
_cell.length_c   1.000
_cell.angle_alpha   90.00
_cell.angle_beta   90.00
_cell.angle_gamma   90.00
#
_symmetry.space_group_name_H-M   'P 1'
#
loop_
_entity.id
_entity.type
_entity.pdbx_description
1 polymer ?
#
loop_
_entity_poly.entity_id
_entity_poly.type
_entity_poly.pdbx_seq_one_letter_code
_entity_poly.pdbx_strand_id
1 'polypeptide(L)'
;MAARLLVLLTFLMLGCTNYSSDPYAPSTPILLGLSPDGSTSSNINAISTYGNGHAIRVAAQNYEPGFQGYKLFQGASEDAVRNADASTGIDCGTLLQTPVLGVVYTVEARTDSSASESTALCVFPIVLTSGNFVAIRSVYYRGLLDPESTGPSSNALQVP
;
A
#
# COMPACT_ATOMS: atom_id res chain seq x y z
N MET A 1 -40.35 -2.11 -37.29
CA MET A 1 -38.89 -2.27 -37.09
C MET A 1 -38.43 -1.91 -35.69
N ALA A 2 -38.87 -0.79 -35.10
CA ALA A 2 -38.44 -0.34 -33.76
C ALA A 2 -38.67 -1.33 -32.60
N ALA A 3 -39.81 -2.05 -32.57
CA ALA A 3 -40.12 -2.98 -31.48
C ALA A 3 -39.15 -4.18 -31.40
N ARG A 4 -38.61 -4.63 -32.53
CA ARG A 4 -37.63 -5.74 -32.57
C ARG A 4 -36.25 -5.30 -32.06
N LEU A 5 -35.89 -4.04 -32.26
CA LEU A 5 -34.65 -3.46 -31.75
C LEU A 5 -34.69 -3.29 -30.22
N LEU A 6 -35.86 -2.88 -29.69
CA LEU A 6 -36.05 -2.70 -28.24
C LEU A 6 -35.92 -4.01 -27.47
N VAL A 7 -36.51 -5.09 -28.00
CA VAL A 7 -36.43 -6.45 -27.40
C VAL A 7 -35.00 -6.98 -27.44
N LEU A 8 -34.24 -6.72 -28.52
CA LEU A 8 -32.85 -7.12 -28.61
C LEU A 8 -31.97 -6.39 -27.59
N LEU A 9 -32.23 -5.10 -27.35
CA LEU A 9 -31.48 -4.29 -26.38
C LEU A 9 -31.78 -4.74 -24.93
N THR A 10 -33.02 -5.11 -24.60
CA THR A 10 -33.35 -5.67 -23.27
C THR A 10 -32.75 -7.04 -23.06
N PHE A 11 -32.68 -7.90 -24.08
CA PHE A 11 -31.99 -9.19 -23.97
C PHE A 11 -30.48 -9.04 -23.80
N LEU A 12 -29.85 -8.01 -24.41
CA LEU A 12 -28.43 -7.71 -24.22
C LEU A 12 -28.11 -7.22 -22.78
N MET A 13 -29.03 -6.49 -22.14
CA MET A 13 -28.87 -6.03 -20.75
C MET A 13 -29.13 -7.13 -19.69
N LEU A 14 -29.88 -8.17 -20.05
CA LEU A 14 -30.20 -9.29 -19.14
C LEU A 14 -29.21 -10.47 -19.25
N GLY A 15 -28.39 -10.50 -20.31
CA GLY A 15 -27.59 -11.68 -20.69
C GLY A 15 -26.22 -11.81 -20.04
N CYS A 16 -25.67 -10.77 -19.39
CA CYS A 16 -24.30 -10.83 -18.87
C CYS A 16 -24.13 -9.96 -17.61
N THR A 17 -24.51 -10.47 -16.44
CA THR A 17 -23.92 -10.04 -15.16
C THR A 17 -22.96 -11.09 -14.65
N ASN A 18 -22.01 -11.54 -15.49
CA ASN A 18 -20.80 -12.22 -15.02
C ASN A 18 -19.74 -11.18 -14.55
N TYR A 19 -20.19 -10.02 -14.09
CA TYR A 19 -19.32 -9.18 -13.27
C TYR A 19 -19.17 -9.93 -11.96
N SER A 20 -18.00 -10.54 -11.76
CA SER A 20 -17.64 -11.02 -10.44
C SER A 20 -17.74 -9.83 -9.50
N SER A 21 -18.66 -9.91 -8.54
CA SER A 21 -18.76 -8.95 -7.45
C SER A 21 -17.65 -9.16 -6.41
N ASP A 22 -16.79 -10.16 -6.60
CA ASP A 22 -15.60 -10.28 -5.78
C ASP A 22 -14.69 -9.08 -6.08
N PRO A 23 -14.49 -8.18 -5.11
CA PRO A 23 -13.54 -7.10 -5.27
C PRO A 23 -12.19 -7.75 -5.58
N TYR A 24 -11.57 -7.36 -6.69
CA TYR A 24 -10.20 -7.77 -6.99
C TYR A 24 -9.35 -7.49 -5.76
N ALA A 25 -8.76 -8.53 -5.17
CA ALA A 25 -8.01 -8.36 -3.94
C ALA A 25 -6.87 -7.39 -4.23
N PRO A 26 -6.82 -6.24 -3.53
CA PRO A 26 -5.86 -5.22 -3.88
C PRO A 26 -4.43 -5.73 -3.71
N SER A 27 -3.58 -5.39 -4.67
CA SER A 27 -2.18 -5.85 -4.65
C SER A 27 -1.49 -5.34 -3.38
N THR A 28 -0.84 -6.24 -2.65
CA THR A 28 -0.17 -5.89 -1.39
C THR A 28 1.20 -5.30 -1.64
N PRO A 29 1.55 -4.16 -1.00
CA PRO A 29 2.92 -3.68 -1.06
C PRO A 29 3.85 -4.69 -0.37
N ILE A 30 5.12 -4.70 -0.74
CA ILE A 30 6.12 -5.58 -0.14
C ILE A 30 7.23 -4.73 0.46
N LEU A 31 7.55 -4.96 1.73
CA LEU A 31 8.73 -4.39 2.37
C LEU A 31 9.94 -5.24 1.97
N LEU A 32 10.94 -4.62 1.34
CA LEU A 32 12.06 -5.34 0.77
C LEU A 32 13.14 -5.60 1.82
N GLY A 33 13.08 -6.79 2.44
CA GLY A 33 14.02 -7.29 3.44
C GLY A 33 15.47 -7.46 2.96
N LEU A 34 15.67 -7.53 1.64
CA LEU A 34 16.97 -7.72 0.97
C LEU A 34 17.10 -6.72 -0.18
N SER A 35 18.31 -6.59 -0.72
CA SER A 35 18.50 -5.87 -1.98
C SER A 35 17.69 -6.50 -3.12
N PRO A 36 17.17 -5.69 -4.07
CA PRO A 36 16.30 -6.13 -5.17
C PRO A 36 16.97 -7.13 -6.13
N ASP A 37 18.29 -7.27 -6.08
CA ASP A 37 19.05 -8.29 -6.80
C ASP A 37 19.18 -9.62 -6.03
N GLY A 38 18.61 -9.72 -4.82
CA GLY A 38 18.74 -10.88 -3.93
C GLY A 38 20.13 -11.04 -3.32
N SER A 39 21.03 -10.07 -3.52
CA SER A 39 22.42 -10.14 -3.04
C SER A 39 22.52 -9.75 -1.56
N THR A 40 22.98 -10.68 -0.73
CA THR A 40 23.35 -10.41 0.68
C THR A 40 24.67 -9.65 0.84
N SER A 41 25.43 -9.48 -0.26
CA SER A 41 26.69 -8.72 -0.30
C SER A 41 26.47 -7.21 -0.42
N SER A 42 25.29 -6.82 -0.91
CA SER A 42 24.90 -5.42 -0.92
C SER A 42 24.47 -5.05 0.51
N ASN A 43 25.15 -4.07 1.13
CA ASN A 43 24.84 -3.56 2.47
C ASN A 43 23.53 -2.74 2.50
N ILE A 44 22.51 -3.15 1.73
CA ILE A 44 21.28 -2.41 1.54
C ILE A 44 20.26 -2.90 2.55
N ASN A 45 20.10 -2.13 3.62
CA ASN A 45 19.12 -2.40 4.67
C ASN A 45 17.70 -2.12 4.17
N ALA A 46 16.76 -2.95 4.59
CA ALA A 46 15.33 -2.78 4.30
C ALA A 46 14.73 -1.54 4.98
N ILE A 47 15.19 -1.32 6.21
CA ILE A 47 14.92 -0.14 7.03
C ILE A 47 16.29 0.39 7.41
N SER A 48 16.57 1.64 7.06
CA SER A 48 17.82 2.32 7.42
C SER A 48 17.51 3.60 8.17
N THR A 49 18.35 3.96 9.14
CA THR A 49 18.27 5.26 9.77
C THR A 49 18.67 6.33 8.75
N TYR A 50 17.85 7.38 8.65
CA TYR A 50 18.08 8.47 7.71
C TYR A 50 17.64 9.79 8.32
N GLY A 51 18.58 10.74 8.45
CA GLY A 51 18.34 11.99 9.16
C GLY A 51 17.86 11.74 10.60
N ASN A 52 16.67 12.25 10.94
CA ASN A 52 15.98 12.08 12.22
C ASN A 52 14.94 10.95 12.21
N GLY A 53 14.90 10.12 11.17
CA GLY A 53 13.89 9.08 10.99
C GLY A 53 14.44 7.81 10.32
N HIS A 54 13.58 7.13 9.58
CA HIS A 54 13.89 5.88 8.90
C HIS A 54 13.47 5.93 7.44
N ALA A 55 14.32 5.43 6.55
CA ALA A 55 13.98 5.14 5.17
C ALA A 55 13.64 3.64 5.04
N ILE A 56 12.45 3.35 4.52
CA ILE A 56 11.91 2.00 4.33
C ILE A 56 11.80 1.72 2.85
N ARG A 57 12.31 0.57 2.41
CA ARG A 57 12.29 0.16 1.00
C ARG A 57 11.03 -0.63 0.72
N VAL A 58 10.26 -0.17 -0.24
CA VAL A 58 8.94 -0.73 -0.58
C VAL A 58 8.88 -1.02 -2.06
N ALA A 59 8.62 -2.28 -2.42
CA ALA A 59 8.08 -2.58 -3.74
C ALA A 59 6.60 -2.21 -3.69
N ALA A 60 6.31 -1.01 -4.15
CA ALA A 60 4.94 -0.52 -4.23
C ALA A 60 4.20 -1.40 -5.23
N GLN A 61 3.11 -2.01 -4.76
CA GLN A 61 2.15 -2.63 -5.63
C GLN A 61 0.89 -1.83 -5.48
N ASN A 62 0.33 -1.45 -6.63
CA ASN A 62 -1.06 -1.07 -6.86
C ASN A 62 -1.21 0.23 -7.69
N TYR A 63 -1.74 0.08 -8.90
CA TYR A 63 -2.46 1.15 -9.63
C TYR A 63 -3.84 0.62 -10.04
N GLU A 64 -4.68 0.37 -9.04
CA GLU A 64 -6.07 -0.07 -9.17
C GLU A 64 -6.98 1.15 -8.91
N PRO A 65 -8.17 1.20 -9.54
CA PRO A 65 -9.16 2.24 -9.26
C PRO A 65 -9.46 2.36 -7.76
N GLY A 66 -9.45 3.58 -7.23
CA GLY A 66 -9.77 3.86 -5.83
C GLY A 66 -8.58 3.92 -4.88
N PHE A 67 -7.35 3.63 -5.34
CA PHE A 67 -6.14 3.79 -4.53
C PHE A 67 -5.93 5.21 -4.01
N GLN A 68 -5.69 5.35 -2.71
CA GLN A 68 -5.47 6.64 -2.03
C GLN A 68 -4.07 6.81 -1.43
N GLY A 69 -3.29 5.72 -1.31
CA GLY A 69 -1.97 5.77 -0.71
C GLY A 69 -1.71 4.58 0.20
N TYR A 70 -0.90 4.80 1.24
CA TYR A 70 -0.44 3.75 2.12
C TYR A 70 -0.69 4.10 3.59
N LYS A 71 -0.91 3.08 4.42
CA LYS A 71 -0.88 3.15 5.89
C LYS A 71 0.22 2.27 6.44
N LEU A 72 0.94 2.76 7.43
CA LEU A 72 1.96 2.03 8.18
C LEU A 72 1.40 1.59 9.54
N PHE A 73 1.68 0.34 9.88
CA PHE A 73 1.33 -0.28 11.15
C PHE A 73 2.61 -0.65 11.88
N GLN A 74 2.68 -0.37 13.17
CA GLN A 74 3.79 -0.76 14.04
C GLN A 74 3.28 -1.52 15.26
N GLY A 75 4.00 -2.56 15.68
CA GLY A 75 3.62 -3.37 16.83
C GLY A 75 4.75 -4.25 17.35
N ALA A 76 4.58 -4.83 18.54
CA ALA A 76 5.62 -5.63 19.20
C ALA A 76 5.83 -7.04 18.60
N SER A 77 4.97 -7.48 17.67
CA SER A 77 5.08 -8.77 16.99
C SER A 77 4.61 -8.66 15.53
N GLU A 78 5.03 -9.60 14.69
CA GLU A 78 4.54 -9.68 13.30
C GLU A 78 3.02 -9.81 13.22
N ASP A 79 2.44 -10.62 14.12
CA ASP A 79 0.99 -10.85 14.14
C ASP A 79 0.22 -9.57 14.50
N ALA A 80 0.75 -8.78 15.44
CA ALA A 80 0.14 -7.52 15.84
C ALA A 80 0.02 -6.53 14.68
N VAL A 81 1.03 -6.44 13.81
CA VAL A 81 0.97 -5.54 12.64
C VAL A 81 0.16 -6.09 11.48
N ARG A 82 0.16 -7.42 11.27
CA ARG A 82 -0.60 -8.06 10.19
C ARG A 82 -2.09 -8.04 10.42
N ASN A 83 -2.52 -8.12 11.68
CA ASN A 83 -3.93 -8.18 12.07
C ASN A 83 -4.45 -6.89 12.70
N ALA A 84 -3.63 -5.84 12.78
CA ALA A 84 -4.04 -4.54 13.28
C ALA A 84 -5.30 -4.02 12.56
N ASP A 85 -6.20 -3.42 13.32
CA ASP A 85 -7.39 -2.76 12.78
C ASP A 85 -6.99 -1.65 11.81
N ALA A 86 -7.67 -1.55 10.68
CA ALA A 86 -7.33 -0.60 9.60
C ALA A 86 -7.28 0.87 10.07
N SER A 87 -8.04 1.23 11.10
CA SER A 87 -8.08 2.59 11.67
C SER A 87 -6.86 2.95 12.52
N THR A 88 -6.09 1.97 12.98
CA THR A 88 -4.90 2.19 13.85
C THR A 88 -3.64 2.52 13.07
N GLY A 89 -3.67 2.35 11.75
CA GLY A 89 -2.54 2.63 10.86
C GLY A 89 -2.33 4.14 10.67
N ILE A 90 -1.07 4.54 10.59
CA ILE A 90 -0.66 5.91 10.30
C ILE A 90 -0.65 6.11 8.78
N ASP A 91 -1.41 7.08 8.30
CA ASP A 91 -1.42 7.43 6.87
C ASP A 91 -0.08 7.98 6.43
N CYS A 92 0.33 7.59 5.23
CA CYS A 92 1.36 8.31 4.52
C CYS A 92 0.78 9.67 4.12
N GLY A 93 1.61 10.71 4.19
CA GLY A 93 1.27 12.01 3.60
C GLY A 93 1.07 11.91 2.08
N THR A 94 0.87 13.05 1.44
CA THR A 94 0.67 13.12 -0.01
C THR A 94 1.76 12.36 -0.77
N LEU A 95 1.33 11.49 -1.68
CA LEU A 95 2.25 10.80 -2.58
C LEU A 95 2.96 11.82 -3.47
N LEU A 96 4.28 11.83 -3.48
CA LEU A 96 5.10 12.73 -4.30
C LEU A 96 5.14 12.30 -5.77
N GLN A 97 4.82 11.03 -6.03
CA GLN A 97 4.71 10.45 -7.37
C GLN A 97 3.72 9.29 -7.36
N THR A 98 3.20 8.93 -8.53
CA THR A 98 2.34 7.76 -8.67
C THR A 98 3.20 6.48 -8.62
N PRO A 99 2.92 5.54 -7.70
CA PRO A 99 3.65 4.29 -7.65
C PRO A 99 3.35 3.43 -8.88
N VAL A 100 4.40 2.84 -9.45
CA VAL A 100 4.33 1.93 -10.59
C VAL A 100 4.66 0.52 -10.11
N LEU A 101 3.84 -0.44 -10.54
CA LEU A 101 4.02 -1.85 -10.19
C LEU A 101 5.41 -2.35 -10.59
N GLY A 102 6.09 -3.04 -9.67
CA GLY A 102 7.42 -3.61 -9.91
C GLY A 102 8.59 -2.64 -9.72
N VAL A 103 8.32 -1.38 -9.36
CA VAL A 103 9.34 -0.40 -9.01
C VAL A 103 9.57 -0.37 -7.50
N VAL A 104 10.82 -0.24 -7.11
CA VAL A 104 11.23 -0.06 -5.71
C VAL A 104 11.24 1.42 -5.38
N TYR A 105 10.53 1.78 -4.32
CA TYR A 105 10.47 3.13 -3.78
C TYR A 105 11.05 3.16 -2.36
N THR A 106 11.44 4.37 -1.94
CA THR A 106 11.68 4.68 -0.52
C THR A 106 10.43 5.33 0.04
N VAL A 107 9.98 4.93 1.22
CA VAL A 107 9.05 5.72 2.05
C VAL A 107 9.77 6.09 3.33
N GLU A 108 9.47 7.26 3.87
CA GLU A 108 10.13 7.74 5.09
C GLU A 108 9.19 7.64 6.29
N ALA A 109 9.72 7.27 7.45
CA ALA A 109 9.03 7.34 8.74
C ALA A 109 9.78 8.30 9.66
N ARG A 110 9.19 9.46 9.92
CA ARG A 110 9.79 10.59 10.65
C ARG A 110 8.69 11.52 11.19
N THR A 111 9.00 12.44 12.09
CA THR A 111 7.98 13.31 12.72
C THR A 111 7.63 14.57 11.92
N ASP A 112 8.51 15.00 11.02
CA ASP A 112 8.30 16.11 10.11
C ASP A 112 7.64 15.63 8.82
N SER A 113 6.61 16.33 8.37
CA SER A 113 5.78 15.95 7.21
C SER A 113 6.44 16.21 5.85
N SER A 114 7.76 16.39 5.81
CA SER A 114 8.52 16.73 4.61
C SER A 114 9.54 15.65 4.30
N ALA A 115 9.50 15.12 3.07
CA ALA A 115 10.49 14.14 2.62
C ALA A 115 11.88 14.80 2.58
N SER A 116 12.90 14.10 3.09
CA SER A 116 14.30 14.57 2.94
C SER A 116 14.96 13.98 1.71
N GLU A 117 14.50 12.82 1.22
CA GLU A 117 14.89 12.31 -0.08
C GLU A 117 13.92 12.78 -1.16
N SER A 118 14.46 13.35 -2.24
CA SER A 118 13.69 13.68 -3.45
C SER A 118 13.03 12.47 -4.10
N THR A 119 13.50 11.25 -3.78
CA THR A 119 13.01 9.98 -4.31
C THR A 119 12.01 9.29 -3.39
N ALA A 120 11.72 9.87 -2.21
CA ALA A 120 10.71 9.32 -1.33
C ALA A 120 9.34 9.36 -2.01
N LEU A 121 8.59 8.27 -1.88
CA LEU A 121 7.23 8.18 -2.40
C LEU A 121 6.27 8.97 -1.52
N CYS A 122 6.45 8.91 -0.19
CA CYS A 122 5.69 9.65 0.80
C CYS A 122 6.34 9.55 2.18
N VAL A 123 5.77 10.26 3.16
CA VAL A 123 6.26 10.31 4.54
C VAL A 123 5.17 9.89 5.52
N PHE A 124 5.46 8.93 6.39
CA PHE A 124 4.67 8.58 7.55
C PHE A 124 5.10 9.45 8.74
N PRO A 125 4.19 10.25 9.34
CA PRO A 125 4.48 11.13 10.47
C PRO A 125 4.63 10.36 11.81
N ILE A 126 5.59 9.44 11.90
CA ILE A 126 5.81 8.56 13.05
C ILE A 126 7.31 8.32 13.30
N VAL A 127 7.68 8.14 14.56
CA VAL A 127 9.00 7.61 14.95
C VAL A 127 8.90 6.10 15.07
N LEU A 128 9.70 5.37 14.28
CA LEU A 128 9.77 3.92 14.44
C LEU A 128 10.52 3.54 15.71
N THR A 129 10.01 2.52 16.40
CA THR A 129 10.60 1.99 17.62
C THR A 129 11.44 0.76 17.28
N SER A 130 12.74 0.81 17.60
CA SER A 130 13.64 -0.33 17.43
C SER A 130 13.10 -1.59 18.11
N GLY A 131 13.24 -2.74 17.46
CA GLY A 131 12.74 -4.03 17.93
C GLY A 131 11.25 -4.28 17.66
N ASN A 132 10.45 -3.26 17.35
CA ASN A 132 9.08 -3.45 16.88
C ASN A 132 9.07 -3.91 15.42
N PHE A 133 7.96 -4.51 15.01
CA PHE A 133 7.67 -4.86 13.63
C PHE A 133 6.89 -3.75 12.96
N VAL A 134 7.08 -3.60 11.65
CA VAL A 134 6.30 -2.71 10.80
C VAL A 134 5.75 -3.46 9.60
N ALA A 135 4.54 -3.09 9.18
CA ALA A 135 3.92 -3.53 7.94
C ALA A 135 3.21 -2.34 7.27
N ILE A 136 3.07 -2.40 5.95
CA ILE A 136 2.38 -1.38 5.17
C ILE A 136 1.17 -2.01 4.47
N ARG A 137 0.10 -1.23 4.35
CA ARG A 137 -1.09 -1.60 3.58
C ARG A 137 -1.45 -0.48 2.63
N SER A 138 -1.92 -0.84 1.45
CA SER A 138 -2.50 0.12 0.52
C SER A 138 -3.89 0.56 1.04
N VAL A 139 -4.25 1.82 0.85
CA VAL A 139 -5.52 2.43 1.21
C VAL A 139 -6.38 2.59 -0.05
N TYR A 140 -7.67 2.26 0.06
CA TYR A 140 -8.60 2.34 -1.06
C TYR A 140 -9.97 2.84 -0.62
N TYR A 141 -10.66 3.49 -1.55
CA TYR A 141 -12.13 3.55 -1.53
C TYR A 141 -12.71 2.20 -1.96
N ARG A 142 -13.60 1.63 -1.15
CA ARG A 142 -14.35 0.41 -1.54
C ARG A 142 -15.55 0.69 -2.45
N GLY A 143 -15.86 1.96 -2.68
CA GLY A 143 -16.95 2.45 -3.51
C GLY A 143 -17.06 3.97 -3.43
N LEU A 144 -17.98 4.58 -4.20
CA LEU A 144 -18.17 6.04 -4.26
C LEU A 144 -18.58 6.66 -2.90
N LEU A 145 -19.09 5.85 -1.97
CA LEU A 145 -19.62 6.26 -0.66
C LEU A 145 -19.12 5.38 0.50
N ASP A 146 -18.23 4.42 0.24
CA ASP A 146 -17.73 3.52 1.28
C ASP A 146 -16.51 4.12 2.00
N PRO A 147 -16.39 3.93 3.32
CA PRO A 147 -15.26 4.44 4.07
C PRO A 147 -13.94 3.86 3.56
N GLU A 148 -12.88 4.67 3.64
CA GLU A 148 -11.53 4.23 3.34
C GLU A 148 -11.18 2.99 4.17
N SER A 149 -10.64 1.98 3.49
CA SER A 149 -10.22 0.74 4.11
C SER A 149 -8.83 0.39 3.61
N THR A 150 -8.16 -0.52 4.29
CA THR A 150 -6.88 -1.05 3.84
C THR A 150 -7.05 -2.35 3.07
N GLY A 151 -6.18 -2.57 2.09
CA GLY A 151 -5.93 -3.89 1.54
C GLY A 151 -5.24 -4.83 2.54
N PRO A 152 -4.85 -6.03 2.13
CA PRO A 152 -4.15 -6.96 2.99
C PRO A 152 -2.77 -6.42 3.42
N SER A 153 -2.23 -6.96 4.51
CA SER A 153 -0.91 -6.63 5.03
C SER A 153 0.22 -7.02 4.07
N SER A 154 1.25 -6.17 3.98
CA SER A 154 2.57 -6.60 3.52
C SER A 154 3.17 -7.66 4.46
N ASN A 155 4.36 -8.17 4.09
CA ASN A 155 5.24 -8.79 5.08
C ASN A 155 5.58 -7.81 6.21
N ALA A 156 5.90 -8.36 7.38
CA ALA A 156 6.35 -7.58 8.52
C ALA A 156 7.89 -7.60 8.57
N LEU A 157 8.50 -6.45 8.87
CA LEU A 157 9.94 -6.34 9.09
C LEU A 157 10.20 -5.73 10.46
N GLN A 158 11.22 -6.23 11.15
CA GLN A 158 11.65 -5.65 12.41
C GLN A 158 12.47 -4.38 12.15
N VAL A 159 12.17 -3.33 12.90
CA VAL A 159 12.95 -2.09 12.94
C VAL A 159 14.29 -2.39 13.62
N PRO A 160 15.44 -2.07 12.99
CA PRO A 160 16.76 -2.35 13.54
C PRO A 160 17.05 -1.59 14.85
#